data_AF-A0A925AMY8-F1
#
_entry.id   AF-A0A925AMY8-F1
#
_cell.length_a   1.000
_cell.length_b   1.000
_cell.length_c   1.000
_cell.angle_alpha   90.00
_cell.angle_beta   90.00
_cell.angle_gamma   90.00
#
_symmetry.space_group_name_H-M   'P 1'
#
loop_
_entity.id
_entity.type
_entity.pdbx_description
1 polymer ?
#
loop_
_entity_poly.entity_id
_entity_poly.type
_entity_poly.pdbx_seq_one_letter_code
_entity_poly.pdbx_strand_id
1 'polypeptide(L)'
;MITRVGGWENVKVPAGEFRALRVTRDLFLGDHEPHRTETRRVEIDWYSPQAGAIVRSTEDSEHQDLMMGRNDDGTPVNRKGDWLVWELTAARAVAMPR
;
A
#
# COMPACT_ATOMS: atom_id res chain seq x y z
N MET A 1 12.94 -5.34 0.91
CA MET A 1 11.58 -5.17 1.48
C MET A 1 11.69 -4.84 2.96
N ILE A 2 10.98 -3.81 3.42
CA ILE A 2 10.88 -3.44 4.84
C ILE A 2 9.40 -3.49 5.24
N THR A 3 9.10 -4.23 6.31
CA THR A 3 7.74 -4.29 6.88
C THR A 3 7.71 -3.54 8.20
N ARG A 4 6.68 -2.72 8.39
CA ARG A 4 6.41 -2.02 9.65
C ARG A 4 4.99 -2.33 10.09
N VAL A 5 4.86 -2.81 11.33
CA VAL A 5 3.57 -2.99 11.97
C VAL A 5 3.29 -1.70 12.75
N GLY A 6 2.22 -1.01 12.37
CA GLY A 6 1.75 0.20 13.03
C GLY A 6 0.86 -0.11 14.23
N GLY A 7 0.06 0.88 14.61
CA GLY A 7 -0.93 0.74 15.67
C GLY A 7 -2.28 0.19 15.18
N TRP A 8 -3.17 -0.01 16.14
CA TRP A 8 -4.59 -0.25 15.88
C TRP A 8 -5.25 1.06 15.44
N GLU A 9 -6.01 0.99 14.35
CA GLU A 9 -6.78 2.10 13.78
C GLU A 9 -8.25 1.70 13.64
N ASN A 10 -9.16 2.67 13.76
CA ASN A 10 -10.57 2.47 13.41
C ASN A 10 -10.75 2.80 11.94
N VAL A 11 -11.15 1.82 11.14
CA VAL A 11 -11.25 1.93 9.68
C VAL A 11 -12.71 1.77 9.27
N LYS A 12 -13.22 2.76 8.54
CA LYS A 12 -14.56 2.74 7.95
C LYS A 12 -14.47 2.36 6.49
N VAL A 13 -15.22 1.33 6.10
CA VAL A 13 -15.34 0.80 4.73
C VAL A 13 -16.82 0.48 4.45
N PRO A 14 -17.20 0.15 3.19
CA PRO A 14 -18.60 -0.15 2.88
C PRO A 14 -19.20 -1.31 3.70
N ALA A 15 -18.37 -2.30 4.09
CA ALA A 15 -18.81 -3.40 4.97
C ALA A 15 -19.07 -2.99 6.44
N GLY A 16 -18.70 -1.78 6.86
CA GLY A 16 -18.87 -1.29 8.22
C GLY A 16 -17.61 -0.64 8.80
N GLU A 17 -17.59 -0.52 10.14
CA GLU A 17 -16.47 0.04 10.89
C GLU A 17 -15.74 -1.07 11.66
N PHE A 18 -14.42 -1.13 11.49
CA PHE A 18 -13.58 -2.20 12.05
C PHE A 18 -12.39 -1.62 12.81
N ARG A 19 -12.03 -2.25 13.92
CA ARG A 19 -10.72 -2.05 14.54
C ARG A 19 -9.70 -2.93 13.82
N ALA A 20 -8.71 -2.31 13.18
CA ALA A 20 -7.75 -2.99 12.32
C ALA A 20 -6.32 -2.60 12.65
N LEU A 21 -5.40 -3.55 12.52
CA LEU A 21 -3.96 -3.32 12.66
C LEU A 21 -3.41 -2.87 11.32
N ARG A 22 -2.73 -1.72 11.30
CA ARG A 22 -2.08 -1.21 10.10
C ARG A 22 -0.74 -1.90 9.88
N VAL A 23 -0.51 -2.40 8.67
CA VAL A 23 0.75 -3.01 8.25
C VAL A 23 1.23 -2.31 6.99
N THR A 24 2.42 -1.73 7.02
CA THR A 24 3.04 -1.06 5.87
C THR A 24 4.18 -1.91 5.33
N ARG A 25 4.22 -2.14 4.02
CA ARG A 25 5.32 -2.79 3.31
C ARG A 25 5.92 -1.82 2.30
N ASP A 26 7.24 -1.68 2.34
CA ASP A 26 8.03 -0.88 1.41
C ASP A 26 8.90 -1.83 0.57
N LEU A 27 8.64 -1.85 -0.73
CA LEU A 27 9.10 -2.85 -1.68
C LEU A 27 9.84 -2.17 -2.82
N PHE A 28 10.85 -2.86 -3.33
CA PHE A 28 11.49 -2.55 -4.59
C PHE A 28 11.27 -3.77 -5.50
N LEU A 29 10.70 -3.54 -6.69
CA LEU A 29 10.20 -4.62 -7.55
C LEU A 29 11.29 -5.24 -8.44
N GLY A 30 12.51 -4.69 -8.44
CA GLY A 30 13.65 -5.22 -9.19
C GLY A 30 13.55 -5.09 -10.71
N ASP A 31 12.60 -4.30 -11.22
CA ASP A 31 12.34 -4.05 -12.64
C ASP A 31 13.18 -2.87 -13.19
N HIS A 32 14.42 -2.75 -12.69
CA HIS A 32 15.38 -1.73 -13.10
C HIS A 32 15.75 -1.87 -14.58
N GLU A 33 15.80 -0.74 -15.29
CA GLU A 33 16.14 -0.67 -16.71
C GLU A 33 17.14 0.48 -16.95
N PRO A 34 17.91 0.51 -18.05
CA PRO A 34 18.88 1.59 -18.29
C PRO A 34 18.29 3.02 -18.26
N HIS A 35 16.99 3.17 -18.52
CA HIS A 35 16.30 4.44 -18.59
C HIS A 35 15.50 4.80 -17.32
N ARG A 36 15.44 3.92 -16.31
CA ARG A 36 14.69 4.15 -15.07
C ARG A 36 15.22 3.33 -13.87
N THR A 37 15.05 3.85 -12.66
CA THR A 37 15.29 3.04 -11.46
C THR A 37 14.27 1.90 -11.35
N GLU A 38 14.55 0.92 -10.49
CA GLU A 38 13.52 -0.03 -10.07
C GLU A 38 12.29 0.69 -9.48
N THR A 39 11.13 0.08 -9.65
CA THR A 39 9.87 0.57 -9.10
C THR A 39 9.86 0.35 -7.60
N ARG A 40 9.70 1.44 -6.84
CA ARG A 40 9.36 1.40 -5.43
C ARG A 40 7.85 1.29 -5.29
N ARG A 41 7.37 0.34 -4.49
CA ARG A 41 5.95 0.17 -4.16
C ARG A 41 5.76 0.21 -2.65
N VAL A 42 4.81 1.02 -2.20
CA VAL A 42 4.36 1.07 -0.81
C VAL A 42 2.97 0.47 -0.73
N GLU A 43 2.84 -0.61 0.03
CA GLU A 43 1.56 -1.25 0.33
C GLU A 43 1.18 -0.97 1.79
N ILE A 44 -0.09 -0.68 2.03
CA ILE A 44 -0.63 -0.52 3.38
C ILE A 44 -1.87 -1.38 3.49
N ASP A 45 -1.83 -2.36 4.39
CA ASP A 45 -2.97 -3.22 4.72
C ASP A 45 -3.52 -2.87 6.11
N TRP A 46 -4.85 -2.89 6.22
CA TRP A 46 -5.55 -2.82 7.50
C TRP A 46 -6.21 -4.16 7.77
N TYR A 47 -5.62 -4.97 8.65
CA TYR A 47 -6.15 -6.28 9.02
C TYR A 47 -7.05 -6.17 10.25
N SER A 48 -8.30 -6.60 10.16
CA SER A 48 -9.17 -6.71 11.33
C SER A 48 -9.35 -8.16 11.74
N PRO A 49 -8.95 -8.55 12.97
CA PRO A 49 -9.28 -9.86 13.50
C PRO A 49 -10.79 -10.10 13.45
N GLN A 50 -11.62 -9.12 13.85
CA GLN A 50 -13.09 -9.25 13.88
C GLN A 50 -13.70 -9.68 12.54
N ALA A 51 -13.12 -9.21 11.44
CA ALA A 51 -13.50 -9.61 10.09
C ALA A 51 -12.76 -10.88 9.60
N GLY A 52 -11.69 -11.28 10.28
CA GLY A 52 -10.77 -12.34 9.85
C GLY A 52 -10.06 -12.02 8.54
N ALA A 53 -9.96 -10.74 8.16
CA ALA A 53 -9.57 -10.31 6.82
C ALA A 53 -8.92 -8.92 6.81
N ILE A 54 -8.27 -8.60 5.69
CA ILE A 54 -7.89 -7.23 5.34
C ILE A 54 -9.17 -6.46 4.99
N VAL A 55 -9.46 -5.41 5.74
CA VAL A 55 -10.66 -4.60 5.56
C VAL A 55 -10.44 -3.45 4.58
N ARG A 56 -9.19 -2.98 4.45
CA ARG A 56 -8.74 -2.00 3.45
C ARG A 56 -7.31 -2.32 3.04
N SER A 57 -6.96 -2.09 1.78
CA SER A 57 -5.58 -2.09 1.29
C SER A 57 -5.35 -0.89 0.37
N THR A 58 -4.14 -0.33 0.39
CA THR A 58 -3.71 0.70 -0.56
C THR A 58 -2.35 0.36 -1.12
N GLU A 59 -2.16 0.62 -2.40
CA GLU A 59 -0.87 0.48 -3.09
C GLU A 59 -0.54 1.79 -3.80
N ASP A 60 0.66 2.32 -3.59
CA ASP A 60 1.24 3.42 -4.37
C ASP A 60 2.58 2.95 -4.93
N SER A 61 2.87 3.32 -6.17
CA SER A 61 4.16 3.00 -6.79
C SER A 61 4.78 4.18 -7.51
N GLU A 62 6.11 4.19 -7.55
CA GLU A 62 6.89 5.22 -8.21
C GLU A 62 8.23 4.68 -8.71
N HIS A 63 8.77 5.31 -9.74
CA HIS A 63 10.14 5.10 -10.21
C HIS A 63 10.75 6.42 -10.67
N GLN A 64 12.08 6.50 -10.75
CA GLN A 64 12.78 7.65 -11.31
C GLN A 64 13.06 7.44 -12.78
N ASP A 65 12.70 8.44 -13.60
CA ASP A 65 13.05 8.52 -15.01
C ASP A 65 14.44 9.15 -15.16
N LEU A 66 15.40 8.38 -15.69
CA LEU A 66 16.80 8.78 -15.76
C LEU A 66 17.16 9.51 -17.06
N MET A 67 16.31 9.42 -18.09
CA MET A 67 16.65 9.85 -19.46
C MET A 67 15.68 10.87 -20.06
N MET A 68 14.38 10.81 -19.75
CA MET A 68 13.33 11.51 -20.50
C MET A 68 12.67 12.65 -19.71
N GLY A 69 13.15 12.97 -18.51
CA GLY A 69 12.69 14.12 -17.74
C GLY A 69 13.62 14.47 -16.57
N ARG A 70 13.90 15.77 -16.40
CA ARG A 70 14.58 16.33 -15.24
C ARG A 70 13.68 17.37 -14.58
N ASN A 71 13.75 17.47 -13.27
CA ASN A 71 13.21 18.62 -12.54
C ASN A 71 14.06 19.87 -12.85
N ASP A 72 13.58 21.06 -12.46
CA ASP A 72 14.27 22.34 -12.68
C ASP A 72 15.68 22.38 -12.03
N ASP A 73 15.92 21.54 -11.02
CA ASP A 73 17.21 21.37 -10.33
C ASP A 73 18.14 20.33 -10.99
N GLY A 74 17.74 19.74 -12.11
CA GLY A 74 18.52 18.73 -12.83
C GLY A 74 18.43 17.31 -12.25
N THR A 75 17.65 17.08 -11.19
CA THR A 75 17.43 15.75 -10.62
C THR A 75 16.49 14.90 -11.49
N PRO A 76 16.61 13.57 -11.49
CA PRO A 76 15.65 12.67 -12.15
C PRO A 76 14.21 12.94 -11.68
N VAL A 77 13.25 12.90 -12.62
CA VAL A 77 11.83 13.08 -12.30
C VAL A 77 11.28 11.80 -11.69
N ASN A 78 10.58 11.91 -10.56
CA ASN A 78 9.77 10.82 -10.03
C ASN A 78 8.50 10.67 -10.88
N ARG A 79 8.30 9.49 -11.46
CA ARG A 79 7.09 9.10 -12.16
C ARG A 79 6.22 8.28 -11.23
N LYS A 80 4.95 8.68 -11.10
CA LYS A 80 3.93 7.90 -10.39
C LYS A 80 3.45 6.75 -11.26
N GLY A 81 3.38 5.57 -10.67
CA GLY A 81 2.78 4.37 -11.23
C GLY A 81 1.33 4.24 -10.76
N ASP A 82 0.93 3.02 -10.47
CA ASP A 82 -0.43 2.71 -10.03
C ASP A 82 -0.72 3.22 -8.63
N TRP A 83 -1.96 3.68 -8.44
CA TRP A 83 -2.57 3.94 -7.15
C TRP A 83 -3.85 3.13 -7.01
N LEU A 84 -3.81 2.10 -6.16
CA LEU A 84 -4.93 1.19 -5.94
C LEU A 84 -5.47 1.34 -4.51
N VAL A 85 -6.78 1.27 -4.38
CA VAL A 85 -7.48 1.24 -3.09
C VAL A 85 -8.51 0.12 -3.14
N TRP A 86 -8.40 -0.82 -2.21
CA TRP A 86 -9.31 -1.93 -2.04
C TRP A 86 -10.03 -1.80 -0.70
N GLU A 87 -11.35 -1.95 -0.69
CA GLU A 87 -12.16 -1.87 0.52
C GLU A 87 -13.13 -3.05 0.60
N LEU A 88 -13.29 -3.59 1.80
CA LEU A 88 -14.23 -4.67 2.05
C LEU A 88 -15.66 -4.15 1.88
N THR A 89 -16.43 -4.80 1.00
CA THR A 89 -17.81 -4.42 0.68
C THR A 89 -18.85 -5.22 1.46
N ALA A 90 -18.52 -6.47 1.84
CA ALA A 90 -19.34 -7.28 2.71
C ALA A 90 -18.45 -8.17 3.60
N ALA A 91 -18.73 -8.22 4.89
CA ALA A 91 -18.05 -9.10 5.84
C ALA A 91 -18.97 -10.28 6.20
N ARG A 92 -18.42 -11.50 6.23
CA ARG A 92 -19.06 -12.62 6.92
C ARG A 92 -18.60 -12.56 8.38
N ALA A 93 -19.54 -12.50 9.33
CA ALA A 93 -19.19 -12.48 10.75
C ALA A 93 -18.38 -13.75 11.11
N VAL A 94 -17.16 -13.56 11.63
CA VAL A 94 -16.33 -14.64 12.17
C VAL A 94 -16.50 -14.64 13.68
N ALA A 95 -16.91 -15.78 14.26
CA ALA A 95 -16.99 -15.92 15.71
C ALA A 95 -15.58 -15.91 16.31
N MET A 96 -15.29 -14.94 17.18
CA MET A 96 -14.04 -14.91 17.93
C MET A 96 -14.07 -15.94 19.06
N PRO A 97 -13.06 -16.81 19.21
CA PRO A 97 -12.91 -17.60 20.43
C PRO A 97 -12.69 -16.65 21.62
N ARG A 98 -13.40 -16.93 22.72
CA ARG A 98 -13.29 -16.18 23.98
C ARG A 98 -11.98 -16.47 24.71
#